data_AF-A0A924I7C7-F1
#
_entry.id   AF-A0A924I7C7-F1
#
_cell.length_a   1.000
_cell.length_b   1.000
_cell.length_c   1.000
_cell.angle_alpha   90.00
_cell.angle_beta   90.00
_cell.angle_gamma   90.00
#
_symmetry.space_group_name_H-M   'P 1'
#
loop_
_entity.id
_entity.type
_entity.pdbx_description
1 polymer ?
#
loop_
_entity_poly.entity_id
_entity_poly.type
_entity_poly.pdbx_seq_one_letter_code
_entity_poly.pdbx_strand_id
1 'polypeptide(L)'
;MIGNDVVDLTVAKSQSNWKRTGYLDKIFTSSEQDFIFSSNNQEAMIWSLWSRKEAVYKILIQNGVRSGYYPLQIECLDIDYENGYVIFENYKFKTKTTVINDLIHSVAIESYENFEKIIYLKNGNSLKKINGIPFYELNSKLYAASKSHHGKYEQVVYLQS
;
A
#
# COMPACT_ATOMS: atom_id res chain seq x y z
N MET A 1 -4.25 11.97 4.95
CA MET A 1 -4.88 11.01 4.00
C MET A 1 -4.54 9.58 4.43
N ILE A 2 -5.19 8.57 3.84
CA ILE A 2 -4.90 7.16 4.09
C ILE A 2 -4.77 6.42 2.76
N GLY A 3 -3.89 5.43 2.70
CA GLY A 3 -3.76 4.54 1.57
C GLY A 3 -3.82 3.09 2.01
N ASN A 4 -4.27 2.21 1.14
CA ASN A 4 -4.08 0.78 1.31
C ASN A 4 -3.72 0.13 -0.02
N ASP A 5 -3.25 -1.11 0.02
CA ASP A 5 -3.14 -1.96 -1.16
C ASP A 5 -3.34 -3.42 -0.79
N VAL A 6 -3.91 -4.20 -1.71
CA VAL A 6 -4.13 -5.63 -1.52
C VAL A 6 -3.50 -6.39 -2.66
N VAL A 7 -2.81 -7.48 -2.34
CA VAL A 7 -2.25 -8.41 -3.31
C VAL A 7 -2.80 -9.81 -3.07
N ASP A 8 -3.50 -10.34 -4.06
CA ASP A 8 -3.84 -11.75 -4.17
C ASP A 8 -2.64 -12.50 -4.75
N LEU A 9 -1.93 -13.26 -3.93
CA LEU A 9 -0.73 -14.01 -4.34
C LEU A 9 -1.04 -15.08 -5.40
N THR A 10 -2.25 -15.62 -5.43
CA THR A 10 -2.66 -16.60 -6.46
C THR A 10 -2.73 -15.91 -7.82
N VAL A 11 -3.34 -14.72 -7.87
CA VAL A 11 -3.45 -13.94 -9.11
C VAL A 11 -2.11 -13.33 -9.50
N ALA A 12 -1.35 -12.80 -8.54
CA ALA A 12 -0.04 -12.18 -8.77
C ALA A 12 0.94 -13.15 -9.46
N LYS A 13 0.92 -14.43 -9.07
CA LYS A 13 1.70 -15.51 -9.72
C LYS A 13 1.38 -15.70 -11.20
N SER A 14 0.12 -15.52 -11.58
CA SER A 14 -0.32 -15.67 -12.97
C SER A 14 -0.08 -14.41 -13.81
N GLN A 15 -0.11 -13.23 -13.19
CA GLN A 15 -0.03 -11.94 -13.89
C GLN A 15 1.38 -11.36 -13.97
N SER A 16 2.29 -11.75 -13.07
CA SER A 16 3.63 -11.21 -13.00
C SER A 16 4.70 -12.30 -12.97
N ASN A 17 5.69 -12.15 -13.83
CA ASN A 17 6.92 -12.90 -13.76
C ASN A 17 8.03 -12.00 -13.18
N TRP A 18 8.04 -11.87 -11.86
CA TRP A 18 9.04 -11.06 -11.15
C TRP A 18 10.48 -11.58 -11.34
N LYS A 19 10.65 -12.83 -11.78
CA LYS A 19 11.95 -13.44 -12.10
C LYS A 19 12.50 -13.02 -13.46
N ARG A 20 11.74 -12.27 -14.27
CA ARG A 20 12.23 -11.72 -15.54
C ARG A 20 13.39 -10.75 -15.28
N THR A 21 14.45 -10.86 -16.07
CA THR A 21 15.59 -9.95 -16.03
C THR A 21 15.15 -8.48 -16.09
N GLY A 22 15.68 -7.66 -15.17
CA GLY A 22 15.37 -6.24 -15.06
C GLY A 22 13.96 -5.93 -14.53
N TYR A 23 13.25 -6.89 -13.93
CA TYR A 23 11.99 -6.60 -13.23
C TYR A 23 12.25 -5.85 -11.93
N LEU A 24 13.13 -6.40 -11.07
CA LEU A 24 13.42 -5.82 -9.76
C LEU A 24 14.04 -4.43 -9.88
N ASP A 25 14.98 -4.24 -10.81
CA ASP A 25 15.69 -2.96 -11.03
C ASP A 25 14.76 -1.80 -11.41
N LYS A 26 13.57 -2.09 -11.94
CA LYS A 26 12.59 -1.06 -12.32
C LYS A 26 11.72 -0.61 -11.14
N ILE A 27 11.62 -1.43 -10.10
CA ILE A 27 10.60 -1.30 -9.05
C ILE A 27 11.23 -1.08 -7.67
N PHE A 28 12.35 -1.75 -7.41
CA PHE A 28 12.98 -1.82 -6.11
C PHE A 28 14.38 -1.20 -6.14
N THR A 29 14.66 -0.37 -5.13
CA THR A 29 16.00 0.19 -4.89
C THR A 29 16.96 -0.93 -4.51
N SER A 30 18.27 -0.68 -4.55
CA SER A 30 19.26 -1.67 -4.13
C SER A 30 19.04 -2.16 -2.70
N SER A 31 18.68 -1.25 -1.77
CA SER A 31 18.35 -1.61 -0.39
C SER A 31 17.14 -2.54 -0.30
N GLU A 32 16.10 -2.28 -1.08
CA GLU A 32 14.91 -3.14 -1.12
C GLU A 32 15.20 -4.49 -1.77
N GLN A 33 16.07 -4.53 -2.79
CA GLN A 33 16.54 -5.77 -3.38
C GLN A 33 17.33 -6.61 -2.36
N ASP A 34 18.16 -6.00 -1.52
CA ASP A 34 18.85 -6.70 -0.44
C ASP A 34 17.86 -7.33 0.55
N PHE A 35 16.76 -6.64 0.87
CA PHE A 35 15.68 -7.19 1.69
C PHE A 35 14.98 -8.38 1.02
N ILE A 36 14.75 -8.28 -0.30
CA ILE A 36 14.16 -9.37 -1.09
C ILE A 36 15.08 -10.59 -1.09
N PHE A 37 16.37 -10.42 -1.37
CA PHE A 37 17.30 -11.54 -1.50
C PHE A 37 17.68 -12.19 -0.17
N SER A 38 17.66 -11.43 0.93
CA SER A 38 17.87 -11.94 2.30
C SER A 38 16.64 -12.60 2.93
N SER A 39 15.47 -12.50 2.29
CA SER A 39 14.22 -13.07 2.79
C SER A 39 14.14 -14.60 2.61
N ASN A 40 13.61 -15.28 3.64
CA ASN A 40 13.20 -16.68 3.56
C ASN A 40 12.13 -16.94 2.48
N ASN A 41 11.28 -15.96 2.21
CA ASN A 41 10.24 -16.03 1.18
C ASN A 41 10.28 -14.76 0.31
N GLN A 42 11.13 -14.80 -0.71
CA GLN A 42 11.36 -13.69 -1.63
C GLN A 42 10.08 -13.21 -2.32
N GLU A 43 9.19 -14.14 -2.71
CA GLU A 43 7.92 -13.80 -3.34
C GLU A 43 7.03 -13.00 -2.40
N ALA A 44 6.86 -13.44 -1.15
CA ALA A 44 6.09 -12.70 -0.15
C ALA A 44 6.73 -11.33 0.14
N MET A 45 8.06 -11.24 0.17
CA MET A 45 8.75 -9.96 0.37
C MET A 45 8.53 -8.99 -0.79
N ILE A 46 8.68 -9.44 -2.04
CA ILE A 46 8.41 -8.64 -3.25
C ILE A 46 7.01 -8.02 -3.19
N TRP A 47 6.01 -8.85 -2.91
CA TRP A 47 4.62 -8.40 -2.88
C TRP A 47 4.28 -7.56 -1.65
N SER A 48 4.95 -7.79 -0.52
CA SER A 48 4.86 -6.91 0.67
C SER A 48 5.40 -5.51 0.37
N LEU A 49 6.62 -5.42 -0.17
CA LEU A 49 7.25 -4.14 -0.52
C LEU A 49 6.43 -3.40 -1.59
N TRP A 50 5.97 -4.12 -2.63
CA TRP A 50 5.10 -3.54 -3.66
C TRP A 50 3.80 -2.97 -3.07
N SER A 51 3.10 -3.76 -2.24
CA SER A 51 1.85 -3.35 -1.59
C SER A 51 2.04 -2.10 -0.71
N ARG A 52 3.17 -1.99 0.00
CA ARG A 52 3.52 -0.79 0.78
C ARG A 52 3.73 0.45 -0.10
N LYS A 53 4.47 0.31 -1.21
CA LYS A 53 4.68 1.40 -2.17
C LYS A 53 3.35 1.89 -2.74
N GLU A 54 2.47 0.98 -3.16
CA GLU A 54 1.14 1.32 -3.70
C GLU A 54 0.23 1.98 -2.65
N ALA A 55 0.28 1.53 -1.39
CA ALA A 55 -0.44 2.18 -0.30
C ALA A 55 0.03 3.64 -0.11
N VAL A 56 1.34 3.90 -0.15
CA VAL A 56 1.86 5.28 -0.10
C VAL A 56 1.53 6.06 -1.36
N TYR A 57 1.66 5.46 -2.55
CA TYR A 57 1.33 6.10 -3.81
C TYR A 57 -0.11 6.65 -3.81
N LYS A 58 -1.07 5.90 -3.26
CA LYS A 58 -2.46 6.39 -3.09
C LYS A 58 -2.56 7.59 -2.17
N ILE A 59 -1.75 7.69 -1.11
CA ILE A 59 -1.69 8.92 -0.28
C ILE A 59 -1.16 10.09 -1.10
N LEU A 60 -0.07 9.89 -1.85
CA LEU A 60 0.54 10.93 -2.68
C LEU A 60 -0.47 11.51 -3.69
N ILE A 61 -1.19 10.64 -4.41
CA ILE A 61 -2.24 11.08 -5.35
C ILE A 61 -3.35 11.84 -4.64
N GLN A 62 -3.80 11.38 -3.47
CA GLN A 62 -4.82 12.08 -2.68
C GLN A 62 -4.34 13.44 -2.16
N ASN A 63 -3.04 13.59 -1.90
CA ASN A 63 -2.41 14.86 -1.51
C ASN A 63 -2.08 15.76 -2.72
N GLY A 64 -2.43 15.36 -3.95
CA GLY A 64 -2.27 16.18 -5.15
C GLY A 64 -0.92 16.02 -5.87
N VAL A 65 -0.11 15.02 -5.51
CA VAL A 65 1.06 14.64 -6.31
C VAL A 65 0.58 14.19 -7.70
N ARG A 66 1.25 14.67 -8.74
CA ARG A 66 0.90 14.31 -10.13
C ARG A 66 0.99 12.80 -10.32
N SER A 67 -0.01 12.22 -10.98
CA SER A 67 0.03 10.81 -11.36
C SER A 67 1.22 10.50 -12.28
N GLY A 68 1.95 9.42 -11.98
CA GLY A 68 3.12 9.01 -12.75
C GLY A 68 3.73 7.72 -12.20
N TYR A 69 4.82 7.27 -12.81
CA TYR A 69 5.49 6.03 -12.44
C TYR A 69 6.72 6.35 -11.57
N TYR A 70 6.60 6.13 -10.26
CA TYR A 70 7.62 6.53 -9.28
C TYR A 70 8.09 5.39 -8.34
N PRO A 71 8.16 4.12 -8.76
CA PRO A 71 8.41 3.04 -7.82
C PRO A 71 9.79 3.12 -7.16
N LEU A 72 10.81 3.64 -7.84
CA LEU A 72 12.15 3.84 -7.26
C LEU A 72 12.27 5.10 -6.40
N GLN A 73 11.29 6.01 -6.43
CA GLN A 73 11.26 7.20 -5.57
C GLN A 73 10.45 6.97 -4.28
N ILE A 74 9.58 5.96 -4.28
CA ILE A 74 8.82 5.53 -3.12
C ILE A 74 9.58 4.36 -2.50
N GLU A 75 10.39 4.61 -1.46
CA GLU A 75 11.34 3.63 -0.93
C GLU A 75 10.92 3.10 0.44
N CYS A 76 10.93 1.79 0.62
CA CYS A 76 10.74 1.11 1.90
C CYS A 76 12.06 1.09 2.68
N LEU A 77 12.02 1.52 3.94
CA LEU A 77 13.23 1.69 4.75
C LEU A 77 13.58 0.52 5.68
N ASP A 78 12.73 -0.48 5.79
CA ASP A 78 12.90 -1.57 6.77
C ASP A 78 12.56 -2.96 6.24
N ILE A 79 13.08 -3.93 7.00
CA ILE A 79 12.89 -5.38 6.78
C ILE A 79 11.69 -5.96 7.54
N ASP A 80 11.10 -5.23 8.48
CA ASP A 80 10.00 -5.75 9.28
C ASP A 80 8.79 -5.98 8.36
N TYR A 81 8.26 -7.19 8.34
CA TYR A 81 7.13 -7.60 7.51
C TYR A 81 5.81 -7.01 7.98
N GLU A 82 5.65 -6.69 9.26
CA GLU A 82 4.39 -6.19 9.79
C GLU A 82 4.36 -4.68 9.81
N ASN A 83 5.32 -4.01 10.44
CA ASN A 83 5.32 -2.56 10.55
C ASN A 83 6.51 -2.00 9.79
N GLY A 84 6.34 -0.83 9.20
CA GLY A 84 7.46 -0.22 8.51
C GLY A 84 7.28 1.23 8.14
N TYR A 85 8.29 1.79 7.50
CA TYR A 85 8.32 3.13 6.98
C TYR A 85 8.62 3.12 5.50
N VAL A 86 7.91 4.00 4.81
CA VAL A 86 8.13 4.29 3.40
C VAL A 86 8.40 5.78 3.29
N ILE A 87 9.35 6.15 2.45
CA ILE A 87 9.68 7.55 2.16
C ILE A 87 9.39 7.89 0.71
N PHE A 88 9.02 9.15 0.50
CA PHE A 88 8.96 9.77 -0.82
C PHE A 88 9.45 11.20 -0.66
N GLU A 89 10.57 11.53 -1.31
CA GLU A 89 11.28 12.80 -1.09
C GLU A 89 11.54 13.05 0.42
N ASN A 90 11.01 14.14 0.99
CA ASN A 90 11.16 14.49 2.41
C ASN A 90 9.99 14.00 3.28
N TYR A 91 9.04 13.26 2.70
CA TYR A 91 7.86 12.78 3.39
C TYR A 91 8.07 11.34 3.88
N LYS A 92 7.64 11.07 5.10
CA LYS A 92 7.73 9.76 5.74
C LYS A 92 6.34 9.27 6.13
N PHE A 93 6.06 8.03 5.77
CA PHE A 93 4.79 7.35 6.00
C PHE A 93 5.01 6.13 6.88
N LYS A 94 4.10 5.88 7.82
CA LYS A 94 4.03 4.61 8.53
C LYS A 94 3.22 3.64 7.68
N THR A 95 3.66 2.40 7.60
CA THR A 95 2.94 1.31 6.95
C THR A 95 2.74 0.16 7.92
N LYS A 96 1.62 -0.54 7.76
CA LYS A 96 1.33 -1.81 8.43
C LYS A 96 0.88 -2.80 7.38
N THR A 97 1.48 -3.99 7.37
CA THR A 97 1.20 -5.05 6.43
C THR A 97 0.75 -6.30 7.18
N THR A 98 -0.28 -6.95 6.67
CA THR A 98 -0.84 -8.19 7.19
C THR A 98 -0.79 -9.23 6.07
N VAL A 99 -0.26 -10.41 6.39
CA VAL A 99 -0.17 -11.53 5.45
C VAL A 99 -0.99 -12.69 6.01
N ILE A 100 -2.06 -13.07 5.30
CA ILE A 100 -2.96 -14.15 5.70
C ILE A 100 -3.24 -15.01 4.47
N ASN A 101 -2.83 -16.28 4.51
CA ASN A 101 -2.96 -17.21 3.37
C ASN A 101 -2.32 -16.64 2.09
N ASP A 102 -3.12 -16.37 1.06
CA ASP A 102 -2.73 -15.76 -0.20
C ASP A 102 -3.04 -14.26 -0.30
N LEU A 103 -3.42 -13.61 0.82
CA LEU A 103 -3.58 -12.16 0.90
C LEU A 103 -2.35 -11.49 1.51
N ILE A 104 -1.84 -10.47 0.84
CA ILE A 104 -1.03 -9.42 1.44
C ILE A 104 -1.86 -8.14 1.43
N HIS A 105 -2.03 -7.52 2.59
CA HIS A 105 -2.74 -6.25 2.72
C HIS A 105 -1.84 -5.25 3.45
N SER A 106 -1.50 -4.14 2.79
CA SER A 106 -0.78 -3.03 3.42
C SER A 106 -1.70 -1.82 3.60
N VAL A 107 -1.55 -1.12 4.70
CA VAL A 107 -2.12 0.22 4.94
C VAL A 107 -0.98 1.20 5.18
N ALA A 108 -1.16 2.43 4.72
CA ALA A 108 -0.23 3.52 4.91
C ALA A 108 -0.96 4.73 5.52
N ILE A 109 -0.27 5.46 6.38
CA ILE A 109 -0.70 6.73 6.96
C ILE A 109 0.50 7.68 7.06
N GLU A 110 0.21 8.98 7.15
CA GLU A 110 1.22 9.99 7.45
C GLU A 110 1.92 9.67 8.79
N SER A 111 3.23 9.96 8.90
CA SER A 111 4.02 9.57 10.09
C SER A 111 3.54 10.15 11.43
N TYR A 112 2.81 11.26 11.43
CA TYR A 112 2.22 11.83 12.65
C TYR A 112 0.90 11.18 13.05
N GLU A 113 0.29 10.34 12.20
CA GLU A 113 -0.96 9.64 12.50
C GLU A 113 -0.75 8.33 13.28
N ASN A 114 -1.85 7.78 13.79
CA ASN A 114 -1.90 6.52 14.55
C ASN A 114 -2.79 5.49 13.85
N PHE A 115 -2.30 4.25 13.74
CA PHE A 115 -3.03 3.12 13.16
C PHE A 115 -4.34 2.79 13.90
N GLU A 116 -4.45 3.13 15.18
CA GLU A 116 -5.68 2.94 15.97
C GLU A 116 -6.89 3.73 15.44
N LYS A 117 -6.63 4.76 14.63
CA LYS A 117 -7.68 5.54 13.96
C LYS A 117 -8.20 4.90 12.67
N ILE A 118 -7.58 3.82 12.19
CA ILE A 118 -7.98 3.18 10.94
C ILE A 118 -9.17 2.27 11.21
N ILE A 119 -10.26 2.49 10.48
CA ILE A 119 -11.45 1.65 10.51
C ILE A 119 -11.58 0.91 9.18
N TYR A 120 -11.82 -0.39 9.29
CA TYR A 120 -12.04 -1.29 8.16
C TYR A 120 -13.53 -1.39 7.87
N LEU A 121 -13.92 -1.05 6.64
CA LEU A 121 -15.30 -1.15 6.19
C LEU A 121 -15.56 -2.53 5.61
N LYS A 122 -16.71 -3.11 5.96
CA LYS A 122 -17.19 -4.35 5.32
C LYS A 122 -17.60 -4.08 3.87
N ASN A 123 -17.57 -5.14 3.06
CA ASN A 123 -18.03 -5.12 1.66
C ASN A 123 -19.41 -4.45 1.53
N GLY A 124 -19.58 -3.65 0.48
CA GLY A 124 -20.84 -2.97 0.16
C GLY A 124 -20.93 -1.49 0.56
N ASN A 125 -19.95 -0.96 1.30
CA ASN A 125 -19.89 0.47 1.59
C ASN A 125 -19.41 1.27 0.36
N SER A 126 -20.22 2.21 -0.10
CA SER A 126 -19.85 3.12 -1.20
C SER A 126 -19.04 4.31 -0.67
N LEU A 127 -17.89 4.56 -1.28
CA LEU A 127 -17.11 5.77 -1.02
C LEU A 127 -17.61 6.93 -1.89
N LYS A 128 -17.67 8.12 -1.30
CA LYS A 128 -17.94 9.36 -2.02
C LYS A 128 -16.64 9.86 -2.64
N LYS A 129 -16.67 10.26 -3.92
CA LYS A 129 -15.50 10.85 -4.59
C LYS A 129 -15.68 12.36 -4.70
N ILE A 130 -14.70 13.11 -4.20
CA ILE A 130 -14.63 14.58 -4.35
C ILE A 130 -13.35 14.86 -5.12
N ASN A 131 -13.47 15.42 -6.33
CA ASN A 131 -12.34 15.64 -7.25
C ASN A 131 -11.50 14.37 -7.49
N GLY A 132 -12.15 13.20 -7.54
CA GLY A 132 -11.48 11.90 -7.71
C GLY A 132 -10.91 11.28 -6.43
N ILE A 133 -10.86 12.04 -5.32
CA ILE A 133 -10.36 11.57 -4.02
C ILE A 133 -11.49 10.85 -3.26
N PRO A 134 -11.26 9.62 -2.77
CA PRO A 134 -12.25 8.86 -2.01
C PRO A 134 -12.38 9.31 -0.56
N PHE A 135 -13.63 9.46 -0.11
CA PHE A 135 -14.02 9.76 1.27
C PHE A 135 -15.13 8.82 1.73
N TYR A 136 -15.13 8.51 3.02
CA TYR A 136 -16.25 7.87 3.70
C TYR A 136 -17.09 8.93 4.41
N GLU A 137 -18.39 8.97 4.16
CA GLU A 137 -19.31 9.91 4.77
C GLU A 137 -20.06 9.24 5.93
N LEU A 138 -19.92 9.80 7.14
CA LEU A 138 -20.59 9.30 8.34
C LEU A 138 -21.06 10.50 9.17
N ASN A 139 -22.36 10.54 9.50
CA ASN A 139 -22.98 11.65 10.25
C ASN A 139 -22.65 13.04 9.65
N SER A 140 -22.72 13.16 8.33
CA SER A 140 -22.38 14.37 7.55
C SER A 140 -20.93 14.84 7.66
N LYS A 141 -20.03 14.03 8.23
CA LYS A 141 -18.58 14.25 8.22
C LYS A 141 -17.93 13.38 7.16
N LEU A 142 -16.89 13.92 6.52
CA LEU A 142 -16.10 13.22 5.52
C LEU A 142 -14.77 12.78 6.13
N TYR A 143 -14.46 11.50 5.99
CA TYR A 143 -13.22 10.88 6.44
C TYR A 143 -12.41 10.43 5.22
N ALA A 144 -11.10 10.70 5.22
CA ALA A 144 -10.22 10.21 4.16
C ALA A 144 -10.31 8.68 4.10
N ALA A 145 -10.50 8.14 2.91
CA ALA A 145 -10.69 6.72 2.71
C ALA A 145 -9.76 6.17 1.62
N SER A 146 -9.58 4.86 1.59
CA SER A 146 -8.87 4.18 0.52
C SER A 146 -9.54 2.85 0.23
N LYS A 147 -9.61 2.49 -1.05
CA LYS A 147 -10.17 1.22 -1.52
C LYS A 147 -9.16 0.57 -2.44
N SER A 148 -8.95 -0.72 -2.24
CA SER A 148 -8.05 -1.56 -3.04
C SER A 148 -8.71 -2.88 -3.38
N HIS A 149 -8.41 -3.40 -4.56
CA HIS A 149 -8.93 -4.67 -5.04
C HIS A 149 -7.90 -5.36 -5.92
N HIS A 150 -7.70 -6.66 -5.69
CA HIS A 150 -6.88 -7.52 -6.52
C HIS A 150 -7.36 -8.96 -6.36
N GLY A 151 -7.62 -9.64 -7.49
CA GLY A 151 -8.12 -11.01 -7.48
C GLY A 151 -9.44 -11.13 -6.72
N LYS A 152 -9.49 -12.02 -5.73
CA LYS A 152 -10.70 -12.20 -4.89
C LYS A 152 -10.77 -11.24 -3.69
N TYR A 153 -9.75 -10.42 -3.48
CA TYR A 153 -9.64 -9.56 -2.31
C TYR A 153 -10.04 -8.13 -2.63
N GLU A 154 -10.84 -7.55 -1.72
CA GLU A 154 -11.15 -6.13 -1.68
C GLU A 154 -10.99 -5.66 -0.24
N GLN A 155 -10.36 -4.50 -0.04
CA GLN A 155 -10.30 -3.85 1.27
C GLN A 155 -10.60 -2.37 1.16
N VAL A 156 -11.45 -1.89 2.06
CA VAL A 156 -11.81 -0.50 2.19
C VAL A 156 -11.50 -0.03 3.62
N VAL A 157 -10.73 1.05 3.73
CA VAL A 157 -10.34 1.64 5.01
C VAL A 157 -10.65 3.13 5.02
N TYR A 158 -10.94 3.69 6.19
CA TYR A 158 -10.95 5.14 6.39
C TYR A 158 -10.23 5.52 7.68
N LEU A 159 -9.75 6.76 7.73
CA LEU A 159 -9.07 7.32 8.90
C LEU A 159 -10.05 8.16 9.72
N GLN A 160 -10.35 7.72 10.94
CA GLN A 160 -11.21 8.43 11.89
C GLN A 160 -10.39 9.47 12.67
N SER A 161 -10.06 10.57 12.00
CA SER A 161 -9.40 11.75 12.59
C SER A 161 -10.39 12.71 13.27
#